data_AF-A0A917X2X5-F1
#
_entry.id   AF-A0A917X2X5-F1
#
_cell.length_a   1.000
_cell.length_b   1.000
_cell.length_c   1.000
_cell.angle_alpha   90.00
_cell.angle_beta   90.00
_cell.angle_gamma   90.00
#
_symmetry.space_group_name_H-M   'P 1'
#
loop_
_entity.id
_entity.type
_entity.pdbx_description
1 polymer ?
#
loop_
_entity_poly.entity_id
_entity_poly.type
_entity_poly.pdbx_seq_one_letter_code
_entity_poly.pdbx_strand_id
1 'polypeptide(L)'
;MVRKAPPLVAVVLLLVAALVVPLQPPRLSKELCVQDIVQARAVAGLANFSAWLRRNHASGFIGEMGWPADRDAAQWSGVAEAWYEAADIVGLPVTAWAAGAWPANYPMAVYRPVALGQQLDVDVAGPQAKVVEAHGTTPRYLRGVNLAAGSFAASDSNGGFGTGNPGRYGHDYTYETPESYRFLASRGIHLVRLAVNWERLQPRPFGPLDQVEVERVRQALNHAQAAGLQVIVDLHNYGDYADGGGQAGHLRMLRLGDDELPTTALADFWKRMSRVADNPAVIGLGLLNEPTRLAADGRAGALIWERAAQQSVDALRRIGDRRAILVSGYVPMGPPSWGQMHPVAWITDPENNVAYESHAYFDHDGSGKYWMSYADELRSVTWPPPALCQRLTPMNRQVLHA
;
A
#
# COMPACT_ATOMS: atom_id res chain seq x y z
N MET A 1 12.60 -81.49 28.69
CA MET A 1 13.39 -80.95 27.56
C MET A 1 12.60 -79.81 26.93
N VAL A 2 12.93 -78.57 27.31
CA VAL A 2 12.22 -77.35 26.89
C VAL A 2 12.85 -76.86 25.58
N ARG A 3 12.08 -76.83 24.49
CA ARG A 3 12.50 -76.28 23.19
C ARG A 3 12.33 -74.75 23.20
N LYS A 4 13.43 -74.01 23.05
CA LYS A 4 13.43 -72.54 22.86
C LYS A 4 13.01 -72.20 21.42
N ALA A 5 12.06 -71.28 21.28
CA ALA A 5 11.71 -70.63 20.01
C ALA A 5 12.75 -69.54 19.64
N PRO A 6 12.98 -69.23 18.35
CA PRO A 6 13.90 -68.18 17.93
C PRO A 6 13.26 -66.78 18.05
N PRO A 7 14.04 -65.69 18.12
CA PRO A 7 13.51 -64.35 18.29
C PRO A 7 13.00 -63.79 16.95
N LEU A 8 11.82 -63.14 16.99
CA LEU A 8 11.36 -62.27 15.91
C LEU A 8 12.21 -61.00 15.89
N VAL A 9 12.88 -60.73 14.77
CA VAL A 9 13.46 -59.42 14.47
C VAL A 9 12.36 -58.54 13.90
N ALA A 10 11.91 -57.54 14.66
CA ALA A 10 11.01 -56.51 14.16
C ALA A 10 11.82 -55.50 13.32
N VAL A 11 11.61 -55.51 12.01
CA VAL A 11 12.14 -54.48 11.11
C VAL A 11 11.20 -53.27 11.21
N VAL A 12 11.65 -52.19 11.83
CA VAL A 12 10.98 -50.89 11.81
C VAL A 12 11.35 -50.20 10.50
N LEU A 13 10.43 -50.19 9.53
CA LEU A 13 10.54 -49.39 8.31
C LEU A 13 10.21 -47.93 8.63
N LEU A 14 11.24 -47.08 8.71
CA LEU A 14 11.09 -45.63 8.71
C LEU A 14 10.70 -45.17 7.31
N LEU A 15 9.41 -44.87 7.12
CA LEU A 15 8.90 -44.18 5.94
C LEU A 15 9.32 -42.70 6.01
N VAL A 16 10.42 -42.37 5.33
CA VAL A 16 10.77 -40.97 5.04
C VAL A 16 9.85 -40.51 3.91
N ALA A 17 8.78 -39.80 4.26
CA ALA A 17 7.99 -39.07 3.27
C ALA A 17 8.84 -37.91 2.74
N ALA A 18 9.53 -38.12 1.62
CA ALA A 18 10.16 -37.03 0.89
C ALA A 18 9.04 -36.09 0.41
N LEU A 19 8.95 -34.89 1.00
CA LEU A 19 8.17 -33.81 0.43
C LEU A 19 8.75 -33.51 -0.95
N VAL A 20 8.12 -34.02 -2.01
CA VAL A 20 8.37 -33.57 -3.37
C VAL A 20 7.75 -32.18 -3.46
N VAL A 21 8.52 -31.15 -3.15
CA VAL A 21 8.17 -29.78 -3.49
C VAL A 21 8.28 -29.68 -5.01
N PRO A 22 7.19 -29.51 -5.77
CA PRO A 22 7.30 -29.34 -7.21
C PRO A 22 8.13 -28.08 -7.48
N LEU A 23 9.33 -28.27 -8.04
CA LEU A 23 10.15 -27.19 -8.54
C LEU A 23 9.39 -26.56 -9.70
N GLN A 24 8.72 -25.43 -9.46
CA GLN A 24 8.21 -24.61 -10.54
C GLN A 24 9.40 -24.20 -11.42
N PRO A 25 9.32 -24.34 -12.76
CA PRO A 25 10.40 -23.91 -13.63
C PRO A 25 10.71 -22.43 -13.35
N PRO A 26 12.00 -22.04 -13.34
CA PRO A 26 12.38 -20.66 -13.08
C PRO A 26 11.67 -19.75 -14.08
N ARG A 27 10.91 -18.76 -13.55
CA ARG A 27 10.20 -17.80 -14.39
C ARG A 27 11.23 -16.95 -15.14
N LEU A 28 11.26 -17.07 -16.45
CA LEU A 28 12.27 -16.45 -17.30
C LEU A 28 12.14 -14.92 -17.27
N SER A 29 13.28 -14.23 -17.19
CA SER A 29 13.31 -12.78 -17.35
C SER A 29 12.81 -12.38 -18.74
N LYS A 30 12.03 -11.30 -18.82
CA LYS A 30 11.58 -10.67 -20.08
C LYS A 30 12.26 -9.32 -20.23
N GLU A 31 12.61 -8.98 -21.47
CA GLU A 31 13.08 -7.64 -21.81
C GLU A 31 11.89 -6.77 -22.22
N LEU A 32 11.80 -5.56 -21.67
CA LEU A 32 10.82 -4.54 -22.02
C LEU A 32 11.56 -3.31 -22.53
N CYS A 33 11.32 -2.94 -23.79
CA CYS A 33 11.88 -1.75 -24.40
C CYS A 33 10.82 -0.65 -24.50
N VAL A 34 11.19 0.58 -24.13
CA VAL A 34 10.31 1.74 -24.09
C VAL A 34 10.73 2.82 -25.08
N GLN A 35 9.88 3.83 -25.26
CA GLN A 35 10.02 4.79 -26.35
C GLN A 35 10.91 5.99 -26.01
N ASP A 36 10.92 6.40 -24.75
CA ASP A 36 11.67 7.57 -24.30
C ASP A 36 12.27 7.38 -22.89
N ILE A 37 13.01 8.39 -22.45
CA ILE A 37 13.77 8.32 -21.23
C ILE A 37 12.93 8.48 -19.95
N VAL A 38 11.77 9.14 -20.02
CA VAL A 38 10.86 9.25 -18.88
C VAL A 38 10.20 7.88 -18.62
N GLN A 39 9.76 7.20 -19.68
CA GLN A 39 9.31 5.80 -19.59
C GLN A 39 10.43 4.90 -19.04
N ALA A 40 11.65 5.08 -19.53
CA ALA A 40 12.79 4.24 -19.11
C ALA A 40 13.14 4.46 -17.64
N ARG A 41 13.07 5.69 -17.15
CA ARG A 41 13.24 6.04 -15.73
C ARG A 41 12.19 5.36 -14.85
N ALA A 42 10.92 5.43 -15.25
CA ALA A 42 9.83 4.79 -14.50
C ALA A 42 10.00 3.27 -14.42
N VAL A 43 10.26 2.60 -15.56
CA VAL A 43 10.47 1.14 -15.62
C VAL A 43 11.74 0.72 -14.90
N ALA A 44 12.83 1.47 -15.02
CA ALA A 44 14.08 1.20 -14.29
C ALA A 44 13.90 1.34 -12.77
N GLY A 45 13.08 2.29 -12.32
CA GLY A 45 12.71 2.42 -10.91
C GLY A 45 11.99 1.17 -10.39
N LEU A 46 10.99 0.67 -11.13
CA LEU A 46 10.31 -0.57 -10.78
C LEU A 46 11.27 -1.78 -10.80
N ALA A 47 12.18 -1.82 -11.77
CA ALA A 47 13.23 -2.83 -11.84
C ALA A 47 14.15 -2.79 -10.61
N ASN A 48 14.52 -1.61 -10.12
CA ASN A 48 15.29 -1.45 -8.89
C ASN A 48 14.55 -2.03 -7.68
N PHE A 49 13.29 -1.63 -7.47
CA PHE A 49 12.47 -2.12 -6.37
C PHE A 49 12.29 -3.64 -6.42
N SER A 50 11.88 -4.18 -7.57
CA SER A 50 11.69 -5.63 -7.74
C SER A 50 12.99 -6.42 -7.61
N ALA A 51 14.14 -5.86 -8.00
CA ALA A 51 15.44 -6.48 -7.76
C ALA A 51 15.79 -6.50 -6.26
N TRP A 52 15.50 -5.43 -5.53
CA TRP A 52 15.67 -5.40 -4.07
C TRP A 52 14.81 -6.46 -3.38
N LEU A 53 13.55 -6.60 -3.77
CA LEU A 53 12.63 -7.63 -3.23
C LEU A 53 13.18 -9.04 -3.44
N ARG A 54 13.65 -9.34 -4.65
CA ARG A 54 14.25 -10.65 -4.97
C ARG A 54 15.53 -10.92 -4.18
N ARG A 55 16.44 -9.94 -4.09
CA ARG A 55 17.69 -10.08 -3.32
C ARG A 55 17.44 -10.30 -1.83
N ASN A 56 16.34 -9.77 -1.31
CA ASN A 56 15.95 -9.88 0.10
C ASN A 56 14.92 -10.99 0.37
N HIS A 57 14.57 -11.81 -0.62
CA HIS A 57 13.54 -12.85 -0.50
C HIS A 57 12.18 -12.34 0.04
N ALA A 58 11.86 -11.09 -0.27
CA ALA A 58 10.71 -10.38 0.25
C ALA A 58 9.58 -10.29 -0.80
N SER A 59 8.35 -10.09 -0.32
CA SER A 59 7.20 -9.70 -1.15
C SER A 59 7.10 -8.19 -1.20
N GLY A 60 6.46 -7.65 -2.24
CA GLY A 60 6.24 -6.21 -2.35
C GLY A 60 4.89 -5.84 -2.95
N PHE A 61 4.55 -4.57 -2.78
CA PHE A 61 3.30 -3.94 -3.16
C PHE A 61 3.57 -2.49 -3.58
N ILE A 62 2.82 -1.99 -4.56
CA ILE A 62 2.79 -0.55 -4.86
C ILE A 62 1.48 0.01 -4.34
N GLY A 63 1.55 0.71 -3.20
CA GLY A 63 0.40 1.27 -2.48
C GLY A 63 -0.25 2.43 -3.21
N GLU A 64 0.56 3.24 -3.89
CA GLU A 64 0.07 4.33 -4.70
C GLU A 64 0.84 4.42 -6.01
N MET A 65 0.10 4.59 -7.08
CA MET A 65 0.65 4.98 -8.37
C MET A 65 -0.39 5.81 -9.11
N GLY A 66 -0.02 7.01 -9.53
CA GLY A 66 -0.93 7.93 -10.21
C GLY A 66 -0.21 8.79 -11.22
N TRP A 67 -0.97 9.36 -12.16
CA TRP A 67 -0.48 10.31 -13.15
C TRP A 67 -1.60 11.27 -13.56
N PRO A 68 -1.28 12.46 -14.08
CA PRO A 68 -2.28 13.46 -14.39
C PRO A 68 -2.96 13.18 -15.73
N ALA A 69 -4.24 13.54 -15.83
CA ALA A 69 -5.05 13.49 -17.03
C ALA A 69 -5.31 14.87 -17.67
N ASP A 70 -4.57 15.90 -17.25
CA ASP A 70 -4.66 17.26 -17.79
C ASP A 70 -3.49 17.57 -18.75
N ARG A 71 -2.42 18.24 -18.28
CA ARG A 71 -1.28 18.62 -19.10
C ARG A 71 -0.47 17.38 -19.47
N ASP A 72 -0.17 17.23 -20.75
CA ASP A 72 0.61 16.12 -21.31
C ASP A 72 0.02 14.73 -21.01
N ALA A 73 -1.31 14.65 -20.84
CA ALA A 73 -2.02 13.45 -20.42
C ALA A 73 -1.74 12.20 -21.28
N ALA A 74 -1.60 12.38 -22.59
CA ALA A 74 -1.30 11.27 -23.51
C ALA A 74 0.10 10.68 -23.27
N GLN A 75 1.09 11.55 -23.04
CA GLN A 75 2.45 11.15 -22.74
C GLN A 75 2.54 10.45 -21.38
N TRP A 76 1.91 11.01 -20.34
CA TRP A 76 1.85 10.38 -19.03
C TRP A 76 1.12 9.04 -19.03
N SER A 77 0.06 8.91 -19.82
CA SER A 77 -0.61 7.62 -20.01
C SER A 77 0.29 6.60 -20.72
N GLY A 78 1.15 7.04 -21.63
CA GLY A 78 2.19 6.19 -22.23
C GLY A 78 3.23 5.70 -21.23
N VAL A 79 3.61 6.55 -20.25
CA VAL A 79 4.47 6.14 -19.13
C VAL A 79 3.76 5.12 -18.24
N ALA A 80 2.48 5.35 -17.92
CA ALA A 80 1.68 4.44 -17.13
C ALA A 80 1.56 3.06 -17.78
N GLU A 81 1.28 3.01 -19.09
CA GLU A 81 1.20 1.76 -19.87
C GLU A 81 2.51 0.97 -19.80
N ALA A 82 3.65 1.62 -20.09
CA ALA A 82 4.96 0.97 -20.03
C ALA A 82 5.29 0.48 -18.61
N TRP A 83 4.94 1.26 -17.58
CA TRP A 83 5.17 0.89 -16.19
C TRP A 83 4.28 -0.27 -15.74
N TYR A 84 3.01 -0.30 -16.15
CA TYR A 84 2.12 -1.41 -15.84
C TYR A 84 2.49 -2.69 -16.58
N GLU A 85 2.93 -2.62 -17.85
CA GLU A 85 3.50 -3.79 -18.53
C GLU A 85 4.69 -4.34 -17.73
N ALA A 86 5.55 -3.46 -17.22
CA ALA A 86 6.65 -3.87 -16.35
C ALA A 86 6.15 -4.53 -15.05
N ALA A 87 5.13 -3.97 -14.41
CA ALA A 87 4.51 -4.51 -13.20
C ALA A 87 3.85 -5.88 -13.43
N ASP A 88 3.25 -6.10 -14.60
CA ASP A 88 2.67 -7.39 -15.00
C ASP A 88 3.73 -8.48 -15.21
N ILE A 89 4.85 -8.11 -15.85
CA ILE A 89 5.99 -9.01 -16.02
C ILE A 89 6.53 -9.42 -14.66
N VAL A 90 6.79 -8.45 -13.78
CA VAL A 90 7.31 -8.69 -12.43
C VAL A 90 6.28 -9.44 -11.56
N GLY A 91 4.99 -9.19 -11.77
CA GLY A 91 3.89 -9.71 -10.98
C GLY A 91 3.69 -8.97 -9.66
N LEU A 92 3.89 -7.65 -9.66
CA LEU A 92 3.67 -6.78 -8.49
C LEU A 92 2.19 -6.41 -8.38
N PRO A 93 1.54 -6.54 -7.22
CA PRO A 93 0.25 -5.95 -6.93
C PRO A 93 0.37 -4.43 -6.83
N VAL A 94 -0.67 -3.73 -7.29
CA VAL A 94 -0.68 -2.26 -7.40
C VAL A 94 -2.06 -1.73 -7.09
N THR A 95 -2.14 -0.63 -6.35
CA THR A 95 -3.34 0.20 -6.24
C THR A 95 -3.10 1.56 -6.89
N ALA A 96 -3.95 1.91 -7.86
CA ALA A 96 -3.88 3.20 -8.53
C ALA A 96 -4.40 4.32 -7.62
N TRP A 97 -3.72 5.45 -7.59
CA TRP A 97 -4.20 6.68 -6.98
C TRP A 97 -4.96 7.51 -8.04
N ALA A 98 -6.25 7.81 -7.88
CA ALA A 98 -7.17 7.36 -6.82
C ALA A 98 -8.64 7.33 -7.27
N ALA A 99 -9.49 6.74 -6.45
CA ALA A 99 -10.93 6.90 -6.47
C ALA A 99 -11.41 7.67 -5.21
N GLY A 100 -12.47 8.46 -5.36
CA GLY A 100 -13.07 9.22 -4.26
C GLY A 100 -13.90 10.40 -4.73
N ALA A 101 -14.63 11.03 -3.80
CA ALA A 101 -15.45 12.22 -4.03
C ALA A 101 -14.59 13.49 -4.14
N TRP A 102 -13.72 13.53 -5.14
CA TRP A 102 -12.86 14.68 -5.45
C TRP A 102 -13.60 15.79 -6.20
N PRO A 103 -13.03 17.00 -6.23
CA PRO A 103 -13.40 17.96 -7.24
C PRO A 103 -13.32 17.39 -8.64
N ALA A 104 -14.30 17.74 -9.49
CA ALA A 104 -14.40 17.21 -10.85
C ALA A 104 -13.14 17.49 -11.70
N ASN A 105 -12.33 18.47 -11.31
CA ASN A 105 -11.07 18.84 -11.96
C ASN A 105 -9.82 18.22 -11.30
N TYR A 106 -9.95 17.32 -10.31
CA TYR A 106 -8.77 16.64 -9.75
C TYR A 106 -8.10 15.79 -10.83
N PRO A 107 -6.85 16.08 -11.21
CA PRO A 107 -6.26 15.55 -12.44
C PRO A 107 -5.86 14.08 -12.33
N MET A 108 -5.75 13.52 -11.12
CA MET A 108 -5.30 12.13 -10.89
C MET A 108 -6.44 11.17 -10.52
N ALA A 109 -7.70 11.60 -10.62
CA ALA A 109 -8.83 10.73 -10.33
C ALA A 109 -8.99 9.64 -11.41
N VAL A 110 -8.76 8.38 -11.04
CA VAL A 110 -9.06 7.21 -11.87
C VAL A 110 -10.57 7.01 -11.96
N TYR A 111 -11.27 7.11 -10.83
CA TYR A 111 -12.72 7.08 -10.76
C TYR A 111 -13.23 8.21 -9.86
N ARG A 112 -14.34 8.84 -10.24
CA ARG A 112 -14.88 10.04 -9.59
C ARG A 112 -16.40 10.14 -9.72
N PRO A 113 -17.08 11.01 -8.97
CA PRO A 113 -18.48 11.31 -9.21
C PRO A 113 -18.71 12.10 -10.51
N VAL A 114 -19.90 11.96 -11.11
CA VAL A 114 -20.37 12.79 -12.26
C VAL A 114 -20.26 14.28 -11.98
N ALA A 115 -20.59 14.72 -10.76
CA ALA A 115 -20.45 16.10 -10.32
C ALA A 115 -20.25 16.17 -8.80
N LEU A 116 -19.47 17.14 -8.33
CA LEU A 116 -19.49 17.54 -6.93
C LEU A 116 -20.90 18.06 -6.57
N GLY A 117 -21.70 17.26 -5.85
CA GLY A 117 -23.10 17.61 -5.59
C GLY A 117 -23.93 16.44 -5.09
N GLN A 118 -25.24 16.44 -5.41
CA GLN A 118 -26.31 15.61 -4.83
C GLN A 118 -26.06 14.08 -4.79
N GLN A 119 -25.00 13.57 -5.44
CA GLN A 119 -24.60 12.18 -5.40
C GLN A 119 -23.07 12.10 -5.24
N LEU A 120 -22.60 11.55 -4.11
CA LEU A 120 -21.17 11.37 -3.78
C LEU A 120 -20.61 10.05 -4.34
N ASP A 121 -21.38 9.34 -5.14
CA ASP A 121 -21.02 8.03 -5.65
C ASP A 121 -19.86 8.14 -6.64
N VAL A 122 -18.86 7.28 -6.48
CA VAL A 122 -17.84 7.09 -7.50
C VAL A 122 -18.47 6.26 -8.62
N ASP A 123 -18.85 6.90 -9.73
CA ASP A 123 -19.64 6.30 -10.80
C ASP A 123 -19.16 6.66 -12.23
N VAL A 124 -18.09 7.44 -12.34
CA VAL A 124 -17.47 7.83 -13.62
C VAL A 124 -16.04 7.35 -13.70
N ALA A 125 -15.71 6.71 -14.82
CA ALA A 125 -14.34 6.40 -15.22
C ALA A 125 -13.63 7.65 -15.76
N GLY A 126 -12.52 8.03 -15.12
CA GLY A 126 -11.60 9.04 -15.61
C GLY A 126 -10.69 8.52 -16.74
N PRO A 127 -9.89 9.39 -17.38
CA PRO A 127 -9.02 8.98 -18.48
C PRO A 127 -8.02 7.88 -18.12
N GLN A 128 -7.56 7.83 -16.87
CA GLN A 128 -6.64 6.82 -16.36
C GLN A 128 -7.24 5.41 -16.30
N ALA A 129 -8.57 5.29 -16.17
CA ALA A 129 -9.25 4.02 -16.03
C ALA A 129 -8.95 3.08 -17.21
N LYS A 130 -8.78 3.62 -18.43
CA LYS A 130 -8.42 2.82 -19.61
C LYS A 130 -7.14 1.99 -19.40
N VAL A 131 -6.11 2.58 -18.81
CA VAL A 131 -4.84 1.89 -18.54
C VAL A 131 -5.01 0.94 -17.34
N VAL A 132 -5.63 1.41 -16.26
CA VAL A 132 -5.84 0.58 -15.05
C VAL A 132 -6.65 -0.69 -15.35
N GLU A 133 -7.72 -0.57 -16.12
CA GLU A 133 -8.59 -1.69 -16.49
C GLU A 133 -7.92 -2.66 -17.48
N ALA A 134 -7.02 -2.17 -18.35
CA ALA A 134 -6.26 -3.02 -19.26
C ALA A 134 -5.27 -3.94 -18.53
N HIS A 135 -4.78 -3.51 -17.36
CA HIS A 135 -3.82 -4.23 -16.53
C HIS A 135 -4.46 -4.82 -15.27
N GLY A 136 -5.60 -5.50 -15.43
CA GLY A 136 -6.42 -6.03 -14.34
C GLY A 136 -5.79 -7.19 -13.54
N THR A 137 -6.49 -7.58 -12.47
CA THR A 137 -6.08 -8.64 -11.53
C THR A 137 -5.84 -9.98 -12.24
N THR A 138 -4.85 -10.73 -11.77
CA THR A 138 -4.58 -12.10 -12.22
C THR A 138 -4.39 -13.02 -11.01
N PRO A 139 -4.37 -14.36 -11.19
CA PRO A 139 -4.00 -15.27 -10.10
C PRO A 139 -2.61 -15.02 -9.50
N ARG A 140 -1.74 -14.23 -10.17
CA ARG A 140 -0.38 -13.93 -9.68
C ARG A 140 -0.32 -12.68 -8.80
N TYR A 141 -1.25 -11.73 -8.96
CA TYR A 141 -1.22 -10.44 -8.29
C TYR A 141 -2.56 -9.71 -8.38
N LEU A 142 -2.84 -8.91 -7.35
CA LEU A 142 -4.03 -8.07 -7.27
C LEU A 142 -3.83 -6.68 -7.87
N ARG A 143 -4.89 -6.15 -8.47
CA ARG A 143 -4.96 -4.80 -9.03
C ARG A 143 -6.15 -4.06 -8.43
N GLY A 144 -5.92 -2.82 -8.06
CA GLY A 144 -6.89 -2.06 -7.29
C GLY A 144 -6.79 -0.56 -7.45
N VAL A 145 -7.56 0.13 -6.62
CA VAL A 145 -7.52 1.60 -6.48
C VAL A 145 -7.48 2.01 -5.02
N ASN A 146 -6.95 3.19 -4.75
CA ASN A 146 -7.04 3.83 -3.44
C ASN A 146 -8.40 4.50 -3.28
N LEU A 147 -9.01 4.33 -2.11
CA LEU A 147 -10.19 5.05 -1.65
C LEU A 147 -9.75 6.07 -0.61
N ALA A 148 -9.63 7.33 -1.05
CA ALA A 148 -8.94 8.37 -0.29
C ALA A 148 -9.88 9.16 0.65
N ALA A 149 -11.20 9.02 0.50
CA ALA A 149 -12.15 9.91 1.15
C ALA A 149 -12.08 9.89 2.69
N GLY A 150 -11.70 8.75 3.29
CA GLY A 150 -11.57 8.59 4.73
C GLY A 150 -10.40 9.35 5.36
N SER A 151 -9.39 9.72 4.56
CA SER A 151 -8.22 10.48 5.01
C SER A 151 -8.30 11.99 4.72
N PHE A 152 -9.32 12.47 4.02
CA PHE A 152 -9.44 13.90 3.67
C PHE A 152 -9.54 14.82 4.88
N ALA A 153 -9.20 16.09 4.67
CA ALA A 153 -9.22 17.15 5.69
C ALA A 153 -8.41 16.79 6.95
N ALA A 154 -7.33 16.03 6.78
CA ALA A 154 -6.34 15.73 7.80
C ALA A 154 -5.26 16.82 7.88
N SER A 155 -4.25 16.61 8.72
CA SER A 155 -3.18 17.59 9.03
C SER A 155 -2.33 18.00 7.82
N ASP A 156 -2.35 17.23 6.74
CA ASP A 156 -1.65 17.49 5.48
C ASP A 156 -2.31 18.58 4.60
N SER A 157 -3.62 18.79 4.79
CA SER A 157 -4.46 19.64 3.95
C SER A 157 -5.24 20.68 4.76
N ASN A 158 -5.37 20.47 6.07
CA ASN A 158 -6.10 21.33 6.99
C ASN A 158 -5.27 21.62 8.25
N GLY A 159 -4.72 22.83 8.35
CA GLY A 159 -3.92 23.24 9.51
C GLY A 159 -4.71 23.37 10.83
N GLY A 160 -6.04 23.28 10.80
CA GLY A 160 -6.90 23.24 11.99
C GLY A 160 -7.30 21.83 12.43
N PHE A 161 -6.89 20.80 11.70
CA PHE A 161 -7.22 19.40 12.03
C PHE A 161 -6.45 18.91 13.25
N GLY A 162 -7.13 18.16 14.12
CA GLY A 162 -6.54 17.45 15.25
C GLY A 162 -7.58 16.64 16.04
N THR A 163 -7.20 15.92 17.09
CA THR A 163 -8.13 15.05 17.85
C THR A 163 -9.32 15.79 18.46
N GLY A 164 -9.17 17.08 18.79
CA GLY A 164 -10.25 17.96 19.25
C GLY A 164 -10.98 18.73 18.13
N ASN A 165 -10.52 18.60 16.88
CA ASN A 165 -11.23 19.02 15.67
C ASN A 165 -11.01 17.98 14.53
N PRO A 166 -11.66 16.80 14.62
CA PRO A 166 -11.40 15.68 13.71
C PRO A 166 -12.00 15.86 12.29
N GLY A 167 -12.59 17.03 12.01
CA GLY A 167 -13.42 17.27 10.83
C GLY A 167 -14.82 16.67 10.97
N ARG A 168 -15.72 17.12 10.10
CA ARG A 168 -17.13 16.73 10.02
C ARG A 168 -17.32 15.63 8.98
N TYR A 169 -17.77 14.46 9.43
CA TYR A 169 -18.19 13.38 8.52
C TYR A 169 -19.33 13.84 7.59
N GLY A 170 -19.26 13.45 6.33
CA GLY A 170 -20.20 13.84 5.27
C GLY A 170 -19.97 15.25 4.72
N HIS A 171 -18.91 15.94 5.14
CA HIS A 171 -18.53 17.25 4.62
C HIS A 171 -17.02 17.35 4.41
N ASP A 172 -16.24 17.20 5.48
CA ASP A 172 -14.78 17.33 5.43
C ASP A 172 -14.11 16.01 5.00
N TYR A 173 -14.75 14.88 5.32
CA TYR A 173 -14.37 13.53 4.88
C TYR A 173 -15.61 12.64 4.79
N THR A 174 -15.50 11.53 4.07
CA THR A 174 -16.57 10.53 3.93
C THR A 174 -15.98 9.14 3.75
N TYR A 175 -16.84 8.12 3.69
CA TYR A 175 -16.52 6.84 3.05
C TYR A 175 -17.42 6.64 1.84
N GLU A 176 -16.98 5.81 0.91
CA GLU A 176 -17.70 5.49 -0.32
C GLU A 176 -19.03 4.76 -0.03
N THR A 177 -20.01 5.02 -0.88
CA THR A 177 -21.34 4.39 -0.82
C THR A 177 -21.33 2.95 -1.33
N PRO A 178 -22.31 2.10 -0.99
CA PRO A 178 -22.44 0.75 -1.57
C PRO A 178 -22.42 0.74 -3.10
N GLU A 179 -23.03 1.74 -3.72
CA GLU A 179 -23.09 1.96 -5.16
C GLU A 179 -21.70 2.16 -5.75
N SER A 180 -20.85 2.95 -5.07
CA SER A 180 -19.44 3.16 -5.46
C SER A 180 -18.65 1.86 -5.49
N TYR A 181 -18.78 1.02 -4.45
CA TYR A 181 -18.10 -0.28 -4.42
C TYR A 181 -18.58 -1.22 -5.52
N ARG A 182 -19.90 -1.28 -5.78
CA ARG A 182 -20.46 -2.06 -6.89
C ARG A 182 -19.99 -1.55 -8.25
N PHE A 183 -19.90 -0.23 -8.41
CA PHE A 183 -19.37 0.38 -9.62
C PHE A 183 -17.92 -0.06 -9.84
N LEU A 184 -17.04 0.09 -8.84
CA LEU A 184 -15.63 -0.34 -8.95
C LEU A 184 -15.51 -1.82 -9.32
N ALA A 185 -16.26 -2.70 -8.67
CA ALA A 185 -16.30 -4.12 -9.02
C ALA A 185 -16.74 -4.35 -10.48
N SER A 186 -17.75 -3.61 -10.96
CA SER A 186 -18.23 -3.68 -12.36
C SER A 186 -17.20 -3.22 -13.40
N ARG A 187 -16.20 -2.43 -12.98
CA ARG A 187 -15.06 -2.00 -13.80
C ARG A 187 -13.90 -2.99 -13.80
N GLY A 188 -14.04 -4.15 -13.16
CA GLY A 188 -12.99 -5.16 -13.06
C GLY A 188 -11.94 -4.86 -11.96
N ILE A 189 -12.24 -3.93 -11.04
CA ILE A 189 -11.42 -3.71 -9.85
C ILE A 189 -11.72 -4.83 -8.83
N HIS A 190 -10.66 -5.39 -8.23
CA HIS A 190 -10.79 -6.48 -7.24
C HIS A 190 -10.26 -6.09 -5.86
N LEU A 191 -9.39 -5.08 -5.79
CA LEU A 191 -8.74 -4.61 -4.57
C LEU A 191 -9.05 -3.13 -4.35
N VAL A 192 -9.34 -2.75 -3.12
CA VAL A 192 -9.37 -1.35 -2.68
C VAL A 192 -8.41 -1.14 -1.52
N ARG A 193 -7.65 -0.04 -1.55
CA ARG A 193 -6.83 0.42 -0.41
C ARG A 193 -7.59 1.56 0.26
N LEU A 194 -8.19 1.26 1.41
CA LEU A 194 -9.07 2.14 2.15
C LEU A 194 -8.23 3.01 3.10
N ALA A 195 -8.06 4.29 2.75
CA ALA A 195 -7.34 5.24 3.57
C ALA A 195 -8.17 5.64 4.80
N VAL A 196 -7.60 5.48 5.98
CA VAL A 196 -8.18 5.88 7.27
C VAL A 196 -7.21 6.77 8.04
N ASN A 197 -7.71 7.57 8.97
CA ASN A 197 -6.89 8.51 9.73
C ASN A 197 -6.75 8.10 11.21
N TRP A 198 -5.52 8.17 11.74
CA TRP A 198 -5.17 7.76 13.10
C TRP A 198 -5.88 8.61 14.15
N GLU A 199 -5.83 9.93 14.05
CA GLU A 199 -6.40 10.86 15.04
C GLU A 199 -7.92 10.73 15.14
N ARG A 200 -8.60 10.41 14.04
CA ARG A 200 -10.04 10.10 14.03
C ARG A 200 -10.35 8.78 14.73
N LEU A 201 -9.59 7.73 14.40
CA LEU A 201 -9.84 6.39 14.90
C LEU A 201 -9.39 6.18 16.34
N GLN A 202 -8.32 6.83 16.77
CA GLN A 202 -7.78 6.77 18.12
C GLN A 202 -7.44 8.19 18.58
N PRO A 203 -8.39 8.93 19.19
CA PRO A 203 -8.22 10.34 19.56
C PRO A 203 -7.19 10.64 20.65
N ARG A 204 -6.59 9.61 21.23
CA ARG A 204 -5.46 9.74 22.16
C ARG A 204 -4.54 8.53 22.00
N PRO A 205 -3.22 8.69 21.85
CA PRO A 205 -2.29 7.55 21.84
C PRO A 205 -2.51 6.64 23.05
N PHE A 206 -2.51 5.32 22.82
CA PHE A 206 -2.86 4.28 23.80
C PHE A 206 -4.31 4.29 24.34
N GLY A 207 -5.11 5.27 23.93
CA GLY A 207 -6.51 5.40 24.27
C GLY A 207 -7.39 4.37 23.55
N PRO A 208 -8.69 4.32 23.90
CA PRO A 208 -9.67 3.55 23.15
C PRO A 208 -9.81 4.08 21.72
N LEU A 209 -10.31 3.22 20.83
CA LEU A 209 -10.75 3.68 19.51
C LEU A 209 -12.06 4.46 19.64
N ASP A 210 -12.22 5.49 18.83
CA ASP A 210 -13.50 6.19 18.69
C ASP A 210 -14.53 5.24 18.06
N GLN A 211 -15.61 4.95 18.79
CA GLN A 211 -16.56 3.94 18.35
C GLN A 211 -17.43 4.41 17.18
N VAL A 212 -17.63 5.72 17.04
CA VAL A 212 -18.42 6.27 15.92
C VAL A 212 -17.63 6.14 14.63
N GLU A 213 -16.35 6.49 14.64
CA GLU A 213 -15.49 6.34 13.46
C GLU A 213 -15.22 4.87 13.12
N VAL A 214 -15.01 4.03 14.13
CA VAL A 214 -14.91 2.58 13.96
C VAL A 214 -16.12 2.00 13.24
N GLU A 215 -17.33 2.44 13.58
CA GLU A 215 -18.56 1.96 12.93
C GLU A 215 -18.65 2.40 11.47
N ARG A 216 -18.19 3.61 11.13
CA ARG A 216 -18.11 4.06 9.74
C ARG A 216 -17.13 3.22 8.92
N VAL A 217 -15.96 2.91 9.46
CA VAL A 217 -14.99 2.01 8.82
C VAL A 217 -15.61 0.62 8.63
N ARG A 218 -16.30 0.06 9.64
CA ARG A 218 -16.98 -1.23 9.50
C ARG A 218 -18.02 -1.24 8.38
N GLN A 219 -18.80 -0.16 8.26
CA GLN A 219 -19.77 -0.03 7.17
C GLN A 219 -19.08 -0.01 5.80
N ALA A 220 -17.99 0.75 5.65
CA ALA A 220 -17.18 0.74 4.42
C ALA A 220 -16.65 -0.66 4.08
N LEU A 221 -16.12 -1.39 5.07
CA LEU A 221 -15.66 -2.78 4.90
C LEU A 221 -16.79 -3.72 4.49
N ASN A 222 -17.98 -3.58 5.08
CA ASN A 222 -19.16 -4.36 4.72
C ASN A 222 -19.63 -4.06 3.30
N HIS A 223 -19.54 -2.81 2.84
CA HIS A 223 -19.86 -2.45 1.45
C HIS A 223 -18.88 -3.10 0.47
N ALA A 224 -17.57 -3.06 0.77
CA ALA A 224 -16.55 -3.73 -0.04
C ALA A 224 -16.80 -5.25 -0.10
N GLN A 225 -17.08 -5.89 1.05
CA GLN A 225 -17.41 -7.30 1.11
C GLN A 225 -18.65 -7.65 0.27
N ALA A 226 -19.71 -6.84 0.37
CA ALA A 226 -20.94 -7.04 -0.39
C ALA A 226 -20.74 -6.89 -1.91
N ALA A 227 -19.77 -6.08 -2.33
CA ALA A 227 -19.36 -5.93 -3.73
C ALA A 227 -18.35 -7.01 -4.19
N GLY A 228 -17.89 -7.89 -3.30
CA GLY A 228 -16.89 -8.92 -3.61
C GLY A 228 -15.46 -8.38 -3.75
N LEU A 229 -15.20 -7.18 -3.22
CA LEU A 229 -13.88 -6.55 -3.26
C LEU A 229 -13.05 -6.97 -2.04
N GLN A 230 -11.75 -7.11 -2.26
CA GLN A 230 -10.75 -7.24 -1.20
C GLN A 230 -10.27 -5.87 -0.74
N VAL A 231 -9.90 -5.76 0.53
CA VAL A 231 -9.54 -4.50 1.18
C VAL A 231 -8.15 -4.59 1.82
N ILE A 232 -7.35 -3.55 1.60
CA ILE A 232 -6.23 -3.17 2.46
C ILE A 232 -6.68 -1.96 3.27
N VAL A 233 -6.62 -2.04 4.60
CA VAL A 233 -6.83 -0.86 5.46
C VAL A 233 -5.51 -0.13 5.59
N ASP A 234 -5.45 1.10 5.10
CA ASP A 234 -4.24 1.94 5.11
C ASP A 234 -4.36 3.03 6.18
N LEU A 235 -3.44 3.03 7.16
CA LEU A 235 -3.33 4.13 8.10
C LEU A 235 -2.62 5.31 7.43
N HIS A 236 -3.42 6.23 6.91
CA HIS A 236 -2.99 7.33 6.06
C HIS A 236 -2.41 8.50 6.86
N ASN A 237 -1.35 8.22 7.59
CA ASN A 237 -0.62 9.14 8.45
C ASN A 237 0.87 9.08 8.13
N TYR A 238 1.52 10.23 7.97
CA TYR A 238 2.89 10.34 7.47
C TYR A 238 3.96 10.19 8.58
N GLY A 239 3.59 9.63 9.73
CA GLY A 239 4.45 9.52 10.92
C GLY A 239 4.25 10.59 11.99
N ASP A 240 3.40 11.58 11.74
CA ASP A 240 2.96 12.56 12.70
C ASP A 240 1.50 12.32 13.15
N TYR A 241 1.15 12.94 14.28
CA TYR A 241 -0.14 12.81 14.93
C TYR A 241 -0.59 14.17 15.48
N ALA A 242 -1.73 14.65 15.02
CA ALA A 242 -2.32 15.94 15.38
C ALA A 242 -3.17 15.85 16.64
N ASP A 243 -2.58 16.11 17.81
CA ASP A 243 -3.25 16.07 19.11
C ASP A 243 -3.86 17.43 19.51
N GLY A 244 -5.02 17.42 20.16
CA GLY A 244 -5.69 18.63 20.63
C GLY A 244 -6.46 19.39 19.54
N GLY A 245 -6.59 20.71 19.69
CA GLY A 245 -7.44 21.54 18.83
C GLY A 245 -8.90 21.63 19.28
N GLY A 246 -9.67 22.53 18.67
CA GLY A 246 -11.11 22.70 18.95
C GLY A 246 -11.42 22.88 20.44
N GLN A 247 -12.34 22.07 20.96
CA GLN A 247 -12.74 22.10 22.38
C GLN A 247 -11.66 21.52 23.32
N ALA A 248 -10.67 20.78 22.78
CA ALA A 248 -9.60 20.17 23.57
C ALA A 248 -8.40 21.13 23.80
N GLY A 249 -8.43 22.33 23.23
CA GLY A 249 -7.40 23.36 23.43
C GLY A 249 -6.50 23.54 22.22
N HIS A 250 -5.21 23.79 22.45
CA HIS A 250 -4.26 24.09 21.38
C HIS A 250 -3.87 22.83 20.59
N LEU A 251 -3.70 22.98 19.28
CA LEU A 251 -3.20 21.92 18.40
C LEU A 251 -1.72 21.66 18.68
N ARG A 252 -1.33 20.39 18.75
CA ARG A 252 0.04 19.93 18.93
C ARG A 252 0.35 18.84 17.92
N MET A 253 1.47 18.96 17.24
CA MET A 253 1.96 17.90 16.36
C MET A 253 2.96 17.01 17.10
N LEU A 254 2.57 15.77 17.37
CA LEU A 254 3.45 14.72 17.88
C LEU A 254 4.09 13.98 16.71
N ARG A 255 5.28 13.40 16.90
CA ARG A 255 5.95 12.60 15.87
C ARG A 255 6.33 11.23 16.38
N LEU A 256 6.15 10.22 15.53
CA LEU A 256 6.43 8.85 15.89
C LEU A 256 7.91 8.70 16.20
N GLY A 257 8.21 8.16 17.39
CA GLY A 257 9.56 8.06 17.93
C GLY A 257 9.85 9.02 19.08
N ASP A 258 9.03 10.05 19.29
CA ASP A 258 9.12 10.94 20.47
C ASP A 258 8.57 10.26 21.73
N ASP A 259 8.82 10.86 22.90
CA ASP A 259 8.35 10.34 24.19
C ASP A 259 6.80 10.28 24.30
N GLU A 260 6.10 11.21 23.66
CA GLU A 260 4.63 11.29 23.69
C GLU A 260 3.96 10.46 22.59
N LEU A 261 4.69 10.11 21.53
CA LEU A 261 4.25 9.17 20.49
C LEU A 261 5.34 8.14 20.22
N PRO A 262 5.67 7.29 21.20
CA PRO A 262 6.74 6.31 21.05
C PRO A 262 6.35 5.27 20.00
N THR A 263 7.34 4.60 19.41
CA THR A 263 7.14 3.54 18.38
C THR A 263 6.06 2.49 18.75
N THR A 264 5.89 2.20 20.04
CA THR A 264 4.87 1.28 20.57
C THR A 264 3.43 1.80 20.45
N ALA A 265 3.21 3.10 20.24
CA ALA A 265 1.88 3.67 20.05
C ALA A 265 1.23 3.14 18.76
N LEU A 266 2.01 3.01 17.68
CA LEU A 266 1.54 2.42 16.42
C LEU A 266 1.17 0.94 16.62
N ALA A 267 1.97 0.20 17.38
CA ALA A 267 1.70 -1.19 17.71
C ALA A 267 0.41 -1.36 18.55
N ASP A 268 0.15 -0.45 19.49
CA ASP A 268 -1.10 -0.45 20.25
C ASP A 268 -2.31 -0.12 19.38
N PHE A 269 -2.21 0.88 18.51
CA PHE A 269 -3.23 1.21 17.53
C PHE A 269 -3.61 -0.01 16.69
N TRP A 270 -2.63 -0.68 16.07
CA TRP A 270 -2.88 -1.85 15.23
C TRP A 270 -3.43 -3.04 15.99
N LYS A 271 -3.00 -3.27 17.24
CA LYS A 271 -3.58 -4.31 18.10
C LYS A 271 -5.09 -4.09 18.31
N ARG A 272 -5.54 -2.83 18.39
CA ARG A 272 -6.96 -2.49 18.55
C ARG A 272 -7.70 -2.55 17.23
N MET A 273 -7.13 -1.95 16.18
CA MET A 273 -7.73 -1.91 14.85
C MET A 273 -7.87 -3.28 14.22
N SER A 274 -6.94 -4.21 14.47
CA SER A 274 -7.02 -5.58 13.95
C SER A 274 -8.36 -6.26 14.26
N ARG A 275 -8.89 -6.06 15.48
CA ARG A 275 -10.20 -6.59 15.90
C ARG A 275 -11.38 -5.86 15.25
N VAL A 276 -11.22 -4.57 14.96
CA VAL A 276 -12.25 -3.77 14.28
C VAL A 276 -12.34 -4.16 12.80
N ALA A 277 -11.20 -4.37 12.18
CA ALA A 277 -11.07 -4.78 10.79
C ALA A 277 -11.29 -6.30 10.59
N ASP A 278 -11.88 -7.01 11.55
CA ASP A 278 -12.21 -8.43 11.42
C ASP A 278 -13.41 -8.60 10.47
N ASN A 279 -13.12 -8.50 9.18
CA ASN A 279 -14.05 -8.63 8.08
C ASN A 279 -13.39 -9.49 6.99
N PRO A 280 -14.09 -10.49 6.40
CA PRO A 280 -13.54 -11.37 5.36
C PRO A 280 -12.96 -10.66 4.13
N ALA A 281 -13.40 -9.45 3.81
CA ALA A 281 -12.85 -8.65 2.73
C ALA A 281 -11.44 -8.11 3.04
N VAL A 282 -11.08 -7.95 4.32
CA VAL A 282 -9.80 -7.35 4.72
C VAL A 282 -8.69 -8.39 4.60
N ILE A 283 -7.90 -8.27 3.53
CA ILE A 283 -6.76 -9.16 3.26
C ILE A 283 -5.45 -8.60 3.79
N GLY A 284 -5.38 -7.29 4.08
CA GLY A 284 -4.15 -6.66 4.52
C GLY A 284 -4.32 -5.41 5.38
N LEU A 285 -3.27 -5.10 6.14
CA LEU A 285 -3.16 -3.92 7.02
C LEU A 285 -1.90 -3.14 6.63
N GLY A 286 -2.07 -1.95 6.05
CA GLY A 286 -0.99 -1.04 5.67
C GLY A 286 -0.60 -0.18 6.86
N LEU A 287 0.57 -0.44 7.46
CA LEU A 287 0.89 0.02 8.81
C LEU A 287 0.89 1.52 8.97
N LEU A 288 1.43 2.24 7.98
CA LEU A 288 1.58 3.69 8.00
C LEU A 288 1.93 4.17 6.59
N ASN A 289 1.13 5.07 6.05
CA ASN A 289 1.35 5.67 4.74
C ASN A 289 2.54 6.62 4.77
N GLU A 290 3.53 6.42 3.91
CA GLU A 290 4.66 7.35 3.72
C GLU A 290 5.23 7.97 5.01
N PRO A 291 5.95 7.19 5.86
CA PRO A 291 6.44 7.64 7.17
C PRO A 291 7.56 8.70 7.06
N THR A 292 7.25 9.90 6.56
CA THR A 292 8.22 10.96 6.23
C THR A 292 8.45 11.94 7.37
N ARG A 293 7.50 12.05 8.31
CA ARG A 293 7.45 13.06 9.38
C ARG A 293 7.68 12.45 10.78
N LEU A 294 8.77 11.71 10.92
CA LEU A 294 9.16 11.04 12.17
C LEU A 294 9.90 11.99 13.13
N ALA A 295 10.13 11.53 14.36
CA ALA A 295 10.87 12.28 15.39
C ALA A 295 12.32 12.62 15.00
N ALA A 296 12.89 11.91 14.03
CA ALA A 296 14.20 12.21 13.47
C ALA A 296 14.20 11.99 11.95
N ASP A 297 15.13 12.65 11.28
CA ASP A 297 15.33 12.54 9.84
C ASP A 297 16.45 11.54 9.48
N GLY A 298 16.56 11.23 8.19
CA GLY A 298 17.68 10.47 7.64
C GLY A 298 17.76 9.05 8.20
N ARG A 299 18.99 8.57 8.47
CA ARG A 299 19.18 7.20 8.98
C ARG A 299 18.54 6.99 10.35
N ALA A 300 18.49 8.02 11.20
CA ALA A 300 17.83 7.93 12.50
C ALA A 300 16.31 7.75 12.36
N GLY A 301 15.68 8.49 11.42
CA GLY A 301 14.28 8.28 11.05
C GLY A 301 14.00 6.87 10.53
N ALA A 302 14.85 6.36 9.64
CA ALA A 302 14.75 4.98 9.15
C ALA A 302 14.77 3.95 10.31
N LEU A 303 15.63 4.12 11.31
CA LEU A 303 15.70 3.22 12.48
C LEU A 303 14.45 3.31 13.38
N ILE A 304 13.85 4.50 13.51
CA ILE A 304 12.57 4.68 14.20
C ILE A 304 11.48 3.88 13.48
N TRP A 305 11.41 4.01 12.14
CA TRP A 305 10.43 3.30 11.34
C TRP A 305 10.63 1.78 11.37
N GLU A 306 11.87 1.31 11.21
CA GLU A 306 12.19 -0.12 11.29
C GLU A 306 11.69 -0.73 12.61
N ARG A 307 11.89 -0.01 13.73
CA ARG A 307 11.42 -0.40 15.05
C ARG A 307 9.89 -0.37 15.17
N ALA A 308 9.24 0.71 14.75
CA ALA A 308 7.78 0.85 14.84
C ALA A 308 7.04 -0.21 14.00
N ALA A 309 7.53 -0.46 12.78
CA ALA A 309 6.97 -1.47 11.90
C ALA A 309 7.12 -2.88 12.49
N GLN A 310 8.31 -3.27 12.97
CA GLN A 310 8.51 -4.58 13.59
C GLN A 310 7.65 -4.76 14.84
N GLN A 311 7.57 -3.75 15.72
CA GLN A 311 6.74 -3.82 16.93
C GLN A 311 5.25 -3.98 16.60
N SER A 312 4.79 -3.37 15.51
CA SER A 312 3.40 -3.49 15.04
C SER A 312 3.12 -4.88 14.49
N VAL A 313 4.04 -5.44 13.69
CA VAL A 313 3.99 -6.84 13.23
C VAL A 313 3.93 -7.79 14.43
N ASP A 314 4.85 -7.65 15.39
CA ASP A 314 4.87 -8.50 16.59
C ASP A 314 3.57 -8.38 17.41
N ALA A 315 3.01 -7.18 17.55
CA ALA A 315 1.75 -6.97 18.25
C ALA A 315 0.57 -7.66 17.55
N LEU A 316 0.49 -7.58 16.22
CA LEU A 316 -0.53 -8.25 15.42
C LEU A 316 -0.40 -9.78 15.49
N ARG A 317 0.81 -10.31 15.30
CA ARG A 317 1.03 -11.77 15.37
C ARG A 317 0.77 -12.34 16.76
N ARG A 318 1.10 -11.61 17.84
CA ARG A 318 0.80 -12.03 19.22
C ARG A 318 -0.69 -12.19 19.51
N ILE A 319 -1.56 -11.45 18.82
CA ILE A 319 -3.01 -11.61 18.96
C ILE A 319 -3.62 -12.58 17.92
N GLY A 320 -2.76 -13.28 17.16
CA GLY A 320 -3.18 -14.31 16.21
C GLY A 320 -3.58 -13.77 14.83
N ASP A 321 -3.28 -12.52 14.50
CA ASP A 321 -3.59 -11.97 13.18
C ASP A 321 -2.66 -12.59 12.12
N ARG A 322 -3.25 -13.16 11.06
CA ARG A 322 -2.51 -13.83 9.98
C ARG A 322 -2.59 -13.12 8.64
N ARG A 323 -3.26 -11.96 8.57
CA ARG A 323 -3.40 -11.18 7.34
C ARG A 323 -2.07 -10.62 6.86
N ALA A 324 -2.05 -10.18 5.59
CA ALA A 324 -0.89 -9.50 5.05
C ALA A 324 -0.64 -8.20 5.82
N ILE A 325 0.62 -7.89 6.13
CA ILE A 325 1.01 -6.61 6.71
C ILE A 325 1.85 -5.86 5.69
N LEU A 326 1.41 -4.67 5.30
CA LEU A 326 2.09 -3.86 4.30
C LEU A 326 2.93 -2.81 5.02
N VAL A 327 4.21 -2.74 4.66
CA VAL A 327 5.23 -1.97 5.36
C VAL A 327 5.88 -1.00 4.38
N SER A 328 5.45 0.26 4.42
CA SER A 328 6.01 1.34 3.64
C SER A 328 7.53 1.48 3.82
N GLY A 329 8.24 2.03 2.84
CA GLY A 329 9.63 2.46 3.02
C GLY A 329 9.75 3.78 3.78
N TYR A 330 10.91 4.08 4.34
CA TYR A 330 11.27 5.44 4.80
C TYR A 330 11.92 6.26 3.68
N VAL A 331 11.75 7.59 3.70
CA VAL A 331 12.20 8.49 2.62
C VAL A 331 13.72 8.47 2.39
N PRO A 332 14.19 8.48 1.12
CA PRO A 332 13.40 8.34 -0.11
C PRO A 332 12.87 6.91 -0.31
N MET A 333 11.56 6.78 -0.57
CA MET A 333 10.85 5.48 -0.60
C MET A 333 10.25 5.11 -1.96
N GLY A 334 10.42 5.93 -2.99
CA GLY A 334 9.97 5.62 -4.34
C GLY A 334 10.82 4.50 -4.97
N PRO A 335 10.31 3.76 -5.98
CA PRO A 335 11.03 2.65 -6.59
C PRO A 335 12.45 2.96 -7.07
N PRO A 336 12.74 4.12 -7.71
CA PRO A 336 14.10 4.47 -8.13
C PRO A 336 15.11 4.54 -6.99
N SER A 337 14.67 4.96 -5.80
CA SER A 337 15.53 5.16 -4.63
C SER A 337 15.39 4.05 -3.60
N TRP A 338 14.55 3.04 -3.87
CA TRP A 338 14.30 1.95 -2.94
C TRP A 338 15.60 1.22 -2.57
N GLY A 339 15.76 0.95 -1.29
CA GLY A 339 16.93 0.28 -0.73
C GLY A 339 18.04 1.22 -0.24
N GLN A 340 17.96 2.53 -0.52
CA GLN A 340 18.94 3.50 0.02
C GLN A 340 18.83 3.59 1.55
N MET A 341 17.61 3.72 2.08
CA MET A 341 17.37 3.75 3.53
C MET A 341 17.23 2.38 4.16
N HIS A 342 16.85 1.36 3.39
CA HIS A 342 16.67 0.00 3.91
C HIS A 342 17.35 -0.99 2.96
N PRO A 343 18.69 -1.15 3.04
CA PRO A 343 19.42 -2.00 2.09
C PRO A 343 19.04 -3.48 2.21
N VAL A 344 18.54 -3.89 3.38
CA VAL A 344 18.06 -5.24 3.66
C VAL A 344 16.62 -5.22 4.14
N ALA A 345 15.88 -6.31 3.89
CA ALA A 345 14.60 -6.52 4.55
C ALA A 345 14.81 -6.60 6.08
N TRP A 346 14.04 -5.82 6.83
CA TRP A 346 14.20 -5.66 8.28
C TRP A 346 13.07 -6.28 9.11
N ILE A 347 12.02 -6.80 8.47
CA ILE A 347 10.87 -7.37 9.16
C ILE A 347 11.05 -8.88 9.29
N THR A 348 10.98 -9.36 10.52
CA THR A 348 10.83 -10.78 10.83
C THR A 348 9.37 -11.06 11.13
N ASP A 349 8.74 -11.89 10.30
CA ASP A 349 7.33 -12.30 10.48
C ASP A 349 7.22 -13.83 10.50
N PRO A 350 6.76 -14.45 11.59
CA PRO A 350 6.56 -15.90 11.66
C PRO A 350 5.52 -16.41 10.65
N GLU A 351 4.54 -15.59 10.27
CA GLU A 351 3.53 -15.95 9.26
C GLU A 351 4.06 -15.80 7.84
N ASN A 352 5.24 -15.18 7.67
CA ASN A 352 5.83 -15.02 6.36
C ASN A 352 4.84 -14.27 5.41
N ASN A 353 4.07 -13.33 5.96
CA ASN A 353 2.96 -12.66 5.29
C ASN A 353 3.09 -11.13 5.38
N VAL A 354 4.28 -10.62 5.03
CA VAL A 354 4.59 -9.18 4.92
C VAL A 354 4.90 -8.83 3.49
N ALA A 355 4.43 -7.67 3.03
CA ALA A 355 4.92 -7.02 1.81
C ALA A 355 5.53 -5.67 2.13
N TYR A 356 6.65 -5.35 1.49
CA TYR A 356 7.18 -3.99 1.50
C TYR A 356 6.44 -3.13 0.50
N GLU A 357 6.09 -1.92 0.91
CA GLU A 357 5.24 -1.01 0.15
C GLU A 357 6.04 0.22 -0.32
N SER A 358 5.95 0.50 -1.63
CA SER A 358 6.55 1.66 -2.28
C SER A 358 5.50 2.41 -3.08
N HIS A 359 5.70 3.71 -3.32
CA HIS A 359 4.78 4.54 -4.09
C HIS A 359 5.46 5.07 -5.35
N ALA A 360 4.75 5.08 -6.47
CA ALA A 360 5.30 5.38 -7.78
C ALA A 360 4.56 6.53 -8.47
N TYR A 361 5.22 7.68 -8.53
CA TYR A 361 4.84 8.80 -9.39
C TYR A 361 5.93 9.04 -10.43
N PHE A 362 5.56 9.57 -11.59
CA PHE A 362 6.42 9.57 -12.78
C PHE A 362 7.17 10.87 -13.03
N ASP A 363 6.84 11.93 -12.30
CA ASP A 363 7.60 13.18 -12.30
C ASP A 363 9.01 12.98 -11.73
N HIS A 364 9.94 13.88 -12.08
CA HIS A 364 11.37 13.66 -11.83
C HIS A 364 11.74 13.46 -10.35
N ASP A 365 10.97 14.03 -9.43
CA ASP A 365 11.16 13.91 -7.98
C ASP A 365 10.27 12.84 -7.35
N GLY A 366 9.38 12.22 -8.13
CA GLY A 366 8.43 11.21 -7.67
C GLY A 366 7.40 11.74 -6.67
N SER A 367 7.16 13.06 -6.62
CA SER A 367 6.25 13.68 -5.67
C SER A 367 4.77 13.57 -6.06
N GLY A 368 4.48 13.21 -7.32
CA GLY A 368 3.12 13.18 -7.84
C GLY A 368 2.52 14.56 -8.05
N LYS A 369 3.33 15.61 -8.10
CA LYS A 369 2.88 16.99 -8.32
C LYS A 369 2.97 17.43 -9.77
N TYR A 370 3.83 16.78 -10.57
CA TYR A 370 3.93 17.01 -12.01
C TYR A 370 4.15 18.48 -12.38
N TRP A 371 5.03 19.17 -11.65
CA TRP A 371 5.29 20.61 -11.84
C TRP A 371 5.83 20.95 -13.22
N MET A 372 6.64 20.06 -13.80
CA MET A 372 7.30 20.24 -15.10
C MET A 372 6.44 19.73 -16.26
N SER A 373 6.58 20.35 -17.44
CA SER A 373 6.00 19.76 -18.66
C SER A 373 6.70 18.45 -19.00
N TYR A 374 6.07 17.56 -19.76
CA TYR A 374 6.71 16.31 -20.20
C TYR A 374 7.99 16.58 -21.02
N ALA A 375 8.00 17.66 -21.81
CA ALA A 375 9.18 18.07 -22.55
C ALA A 375 10.33 18.51 -21.63
N ASP A 376 10.02 19.13 -20.49
CA ASP A 376 11.03 19.48 -19.48
C ASP A 376 11.51 18.25 -18.72
N GLU A 377 10.61 17.30 -18.43
CA GLU A 377 10.94 15.99 -17.83
C GLU A 377 11.93 15.20 -18.68
N LEU A 378 11.74 15.19 -20.01
CA LEU A 378 12.70 14.60 -20.94
C LEU A 378 14.08 15.25 -20.88
N ARG A 379 14.15 16.55 -20.56
CA ARG A 379 15.40 17.32 -20.43
C ARG A 379 16.03 17.18 -19.04
N SER A 380 15.25 16.85 -18.01
CA SER A 380 15.71 16.82 -16.62
C SER A 380 16.42 15.54 -16.23
N VAL A 381 16.31 14.47 -17.03
CA VAL A 381 16.98 13.20 -16.74
C VAL A 381 18.50 13.38 -16.73
N THR A 382 19.09 13.15 -15.56
CA THR A 382 20.53 13.29 -15.32
C THR A 382 21.31 12.09 -15.86
N TRP A 383 22.61 12.29 -16.08
CA TRP A 383 23.51 11.28 -16.62
C TRP A 383 24.08 10.35 -15.54
N PRO A 384 24.25 9.04 -15.82
CA PRO A 384 23.89 8.36 -17.07
C PRO A 384 22.38 8.03 -17.15
N PRO A 385 21.74 8.26 -18.31
CA PRO A 385 20.33 7.95 -18.51
C PRO A 385 20.08 6.44 -18.39
N PRO A 386 18.93 6.00 -17.83
CA PRO A 386 18.54 4.60 -17.84
C PRO A 386 18.45 4.04 -19.26
N ALA A 387 18.79 2.77 -19.43
CA ALA A 387 18.64 2.09 -20.72
C ALA A 387 17.16 2.04 -21.15
N LEU A 388 16.90 2.21 -22.45
CA LEU A 388 15.55 2.10 -23.00
C LEU A 388 14.98 0.68 -22.91
N CYS A 389 15.85 -0.34 -22.80
CA CYS A 389 15.42 -1.72 -22.60
C CYS A 389 15.81 -2.18 -21.19
N GLN A 390 14.82 -2.66 -20.44
CA GLN A 390 14.98 -3.14 -19.07
C GLN A 390 14.71 -4.64 -19.02
N ARG A 391 15.64 -5.40 -18.43
CA ARG A 391 15.43 -6.82 -18.15
C ARG A 391 14.70 -6.98 -16.82
N LEU A 392 13.45 -7.42 -16.90
CA LEU A 392 12.56 -7.62 -15.76
C LEU A 392 12.47 -9.10 -15.43
N THR A 393 12.55 -9.42 -14.15
CA THR A 393 12.46 -10.80 -13.65
C THR A 393 11.25 -10.93 -12.75
N PRO A 394 10.36 -11.90 -13.01
CA PRO A 394 9.21 -12.15 -12.15
C PRO A 394 9.61 -12.36 -10.68
N MET A 395 8.78 -11.91 -9.75
CA MET A 395 9.00 -12.16 -8.33
C MET A 395 8.83 -13.65 -7.99
N ASN A 396 9.62 -14.08 -7.03
CA ASN A 396 9.61 -15.45 -6.50
C ASN A 396 8.50 -15.67 -5.47
N ARG A 397 8.00 -14.59 -4.86
CA ARG A 397 7.08 -14.63 -3.73
C ARG A 397 6.10 -13.46 -3.81
N GLN A 398 4.84 -13.71 -3.46
CA GLN A 398 3.83 -12.68 -3.32
C GLN A 398 2.82 -13.07 -2.23
N VAL A 399 2.46 -12.11 -1.39
CA VAL A 399 1.48 -12.26 -0.31
C VAL A 399 0.09 -11.72 -0.68
N LEU A 400 0.02 -10.81 -1.66
CA LEU A 400 -1.23 -10.29 -2.22
C LEU A 400 -1.51 -10.94 -3.59
N HIS A 401 -2.13 -12.11 -3.59
CA HIS A 401 -2.56 -12.83 -4.80
C HIS A 401 -4.05 -13.14 -4.72
N ALA A 402 -4.69 -13.28 -5.90
CA ALA A 402 -6.12 -13.52 -6.04
C ALA A 402 -6.55 -14.94 -5.66
#